data_AF-O30828-F1
#
_entry.id   AF-O30828-F1
#
_cell.length_a   1.000
_cell.length_b   1.000
_cell.length_c   1.000
_cell.angle_alpha   90.00
_cell.angle_beta   90.00
_cell.angle_gamma   90.00
#
_symmetry.space_group_name_H-M   'P 1'
#
loop_
_entity.id
_entity.type
_entity.pdbx_description
1 polymer ?
#
loop_
_entity_poly.entity_id
_entity_poly.type
_entity_poly.pdbx_seq_one_letter_code
_entity_poly.pdbx_strand_id
1 'polypeptide(L)' 'EGINIGMISTSEIKISMIVHEKYGELAVRALHECYGLDK' A
#
# COMPACT_ATOMS: atom_id res chain seq x y z
N GLU A 1 7.70 7.40 6.33
CA GLU A 1 8.31 6.34 5.49
C GLU A 1 8.33 6.72 4.02
N GLY A 2 9.51 6.81 3.42
CA GLY A 2 9.65 7.07 1.98
C GLY A 2 9.50 5.79 1.17
N ILE A 3 8.26 5.35 0.91
CA ILE A 3 7.98 4.17 0.07
C ILE A 3 7.79 4.63 -1.38
N ASN A 4 8.72 4.28 -2.27
CA ASN A 4 8.57 4.57 -3.69
C ASN A 4 7.56 3.62 -4.34
N ILE A 5 6.62 4.17 -5.11
CA ILE A 5 5.62 3.41 -5.86
C ILE A 5 6.12 3.26 -7.29
N GLY A 6 6.36 2.03 -7.73
CA GLY A 6 6.88 1.75 -9.07
C GLY A 6 5.79 1.77 -10.15
N MET A 7 4.62 1.20 -9.85
CA MET A 7 3.49 1.14 -10.78
C MET A 7 2.18 1.17 -10.00
N ILE A 8 1.15 1.76 -10.61
CA ILE A 8 -0.22 1.77 -10.08
C ILE A 8 -1.16 1.20 -11.16
N SER A 9 -2.06 0.33 -10.74
CA SER A 9 -3.20 -0.13 -11.53
C SER A 9 -4.49 0.06 -10.75
N THR A 10 -5.58 0.41 -11.43
CA THR A 10 -6.85 0.79 -10.80
C THR A 10 -8.05 0.11 -11.47
N SER A 11 -9.10 -0.14 -10.68
CA SER A 11 -10.45 -0.45 -11.12
C SER A 11 -11.44 0.40 -10.33
N GLU A 12 -12.74 0.26 -10.62
CA GLU A 12 -13.81 1.02 -9.94
C GLU A 12 -13.75 0.94 -8.41
N ILE A 13 -13.31 -0.19 -7.85
CA ILE A 13 -13.30 -0.44 -6.40
C ILE A 13 -11.94 -0.90 -5.86
N LYS A 14 -10.88 -0.91 -6.67
CA LYS A 14 -9.56 -1.44 -6.27
C LYS A 14 -8.41 -0.61 -6.81
N ILE A 15 -7.42 -0.37 -5.96
CA ILE A 15 -6.11 0.19 -6.33
C ILE A 15 -5.05 -0.86 -6.01
N SER A 16 -4.15 -1.14 -6.95
CA SER A 16 -3.02 -2.06 -6.77
C SER A 16 -1.72 -1.32 -7.07
N MET A 17 -0.70 -1.53 -6.23
CA MET A 17 0.55 -0.77 -6.26
C MET A 17 1.72 -1.74 -6.20
N ILE A 18 2.72 -1.54 -7.06
CA ILE A 18 3.99 -2.28 -7.00
C ILE A 18 4.99 -1.47 -6.18
N VAL A 19 5.50 -2.08 -5.11
CA VAL A 19 6.53 -1.51 -4.22
C VAL A 19 7.69 -2.50 -4.10
N HIS A 20 8.86 -2.01 -3.67
CA HIS A 20 9.99 -2.88 -3.42
C HIS A 20 9.68 -3.83 -2.25
N GLU A 21 10.05 -5.10 -2.36
CA GLU A 21 9.74 -6.17 -1.41
C GLU A 21 10.04 -5.81 0.06
N LYS A 22 11.22 -5.23 0.32
CA LYS A 22 11.63 -4.73 1.65
C LYS A 22 10.64 -3.76 2.34
N TYR A 23 9.74 -3.12 1.58
CA TYR A 23 8.72 -2.21 2.10
C TYR A 23 7.31 -2.82 2.16
N GLY A 24 7.14 -4.10 1.79
CA GLY A 24 5.83 -4.75 1.71
C GLY A 24 5.05 -4.68 3.02
N GLU A 25 5.63 -5.16 4.12
CA GLU A 25 4.98 -5.14 5.43
C GLU A 25 4.68 -3.71 5.91
N LEU A 26 5.63 -2.80 5.69
CA LEU A 26 5.51 -1.40 6.08
C LEU A 26 4.38 -0.69 5.31
N ALA A 27 4.27 -0.95 4.00
CA ALA A 27 3.22 -0.42 3.16
C ALA A 27 1.84 -0.93 3.60
N VAL A 28 1.72 -2.23 3.90
CA VAL A 28 0.47 -2.81 4.38
C VAL A 28 0.06 -2.20 5.72
N ARG A 29 0.97 -2.10 6.69
CA ARG A 29 0.69 -1.48 8.00
C ARG A 29 0.28 -0.02 7.87
N ALA A 30 0.98 0.76 7.04
CA ALA A 30 0.63 2.16 6.81
C ALA A 30 -0.77 2.32 6.21
N LEU A 31 -1.16 1.43 5.28
CA LEU A 31 -2.52 1.42 4.73
C LEU A 31 -3.56 0.99 5.79
N HIS A 32 -3.28 -0.05 6.56
CA HIS A 32 -4.15 -0.52 7.64
C HIS A 32 -4.43 0.58 8.68
N GLU A 33 -3.37 1.30 9.11
CA GLU A 33 -3.49 2.43 10.03
C GLU A 33 -4.28 3.60 9.40
N CYS A 34 -3.94 3.97 8.16
CA CYS A 34 -4.58 5.09 7.45
C CYS A 34 -6.09 4.87 7.24
N TYR A 35 -6.51 3.63 6.96
CA TYR A 35 -7.91 3.27 6.78
C TYR A 35 -8.60 2.75 8.05
N GLY A 36 -7.88 2.70 9.19
CA GLY A 36 -8.43 2.26 10.47
C GLY A 36 -8.91 0.81 10.49
N LEU A 37 -8.20 -0.08 9.79
CA LEU A 37 -8.55 -1.48 9.59
C LEU A 37 -8.00 -2.42 10.68
N ASP A 38 -7.27 -1.90 11.66
CA ASP A 38 -6.71 -2.67 12.79
C ASP A 38 -7.71 -2.94 13.93
N LYS A 39 -9.02 -2.88 13.64
CA LYS A 39 -10.11 -3.11 14.61
C LYS A 39 -10.64 -4.54 14.58
#